data_AF-W4F9I4-F1
#
_entry.id   AF-W4F9I4-F1
#
_cell.length_a   1.000
_cell.length_b   1.000
_cell.length_c   1.000
_cell.angle_alpha   90.00
_cell.angle_beta   90.00
_cell.angle_gamma   90.00
#
_symmetry.space_group_name_H-M   'P 1'
#
loop_
_entity.id
_entity.type
_entity.pdbx_description
1 polymer ?
#
loop_
_entity_poly.entity_id
_entity_poly.type
_entity_poly.pdbx_seq_one_letter_code
_entity_poly.pdbx_strand_id
1 'polypeptide(L)'
;MTSVKPKKQYRRYTNRDRKCLLAHFHALPLQDEAKFYVDMQIARSTWRGWRNNEHAILRSKRHGSKGSLGDQGRKIIIPFKDALLAYIDERRDEEKF
;
A
#
# COMPACT_ATOMS: atom_id res chain seq x y z
N MET A 1 21.46 -18.50 21.33
CA MET A 1 21.60 -17.89 19.98
C MET A 1 20.21 -17.73 19.37
N THR A 2 19.66 -16.53 19.38
CA THR A 2 18.33 -16.25 18.81
C THR A 2 18.44 -16.18 17.29
N SER A 3 17.96 -17.20 16.60
CA SER A 3 17.87 -17.24 15.13
C SER A 3 16.89 -16.15 14.67
N VAL A 4 17.42 -15.03 14.17
CA VAL A 4 16.63 -13.98 13.53
C VAL A 4 16.13 -14.53 12.20
N LYS A 5 14.83 -14.84 12.12
CA LYS A 5 14.22 -15.31 10.87
C LYS A 5 14.36 -14.21 9.81
N PRO A 6 14.83 -14.54 8.58
CA PRO A 6 14.99 -13.55 7.53
C PRO A 6 13.64 -12.91 7.18
N LYS A 7 13.66 -11.59 7.02
CA LYS A 7 12.47 -10.80 6.70
C LYS A 7 11.97 -11.19 5.31
N LYS A 8 10.76 -11.74 5.20
CA LYS A 8 10.16 -12.09 3.90
C LYS A 8 10.05 -10.83 3.04
N GLN A 9 10.74 -10.83 1.90
CA GLN A 9 10.65 -9.75 0.92
C GLN A 9 9.39 -9.97 0.08
N TYR A 10 8.38 -9.11 0.26
CA TYR A 10 7.14 -9.18 -0.51
C TYR A 10 7.27 -8.36 -1.79
N ARG A 11 7.05 -9.00 -2.95
CA ARG A 11 6.87 -8.30 -4.23
C ARG A 11 5.59 -7.46 -4.13
N ARG A 12 5.72 -6.14 -4.27
CA ARG A 12 4.58 -5.22 -4.25
C ARG A 12 4.05 -5.02 -5.66
N TYR A 13 2.74 -5.12 -5.81
CA TYR A 13 2.03 -4.85 -7.06
C TYR A 13 1.10 -3.67 -6.88
N THR A 14 1.22 -2.69 -7.77
CA THR A 14 0.29 -1.56 -7.84
C THR A 14 -1.04 -2.02 -8.42
N ASN A 15 -2.11 -1.22 -8.24
CA ASN A 15 -3.39 -1.51 -8.90
C ASN A 15 -3.27 -1.47 -10.43
N ARG A 16 -2.34 -0.69 -10.99
CA ARG A 16 -2.06 -0.71 -12.43
C ARG A 16 -1.54 -2.08 -12.86
N ASP A 17 -0.53 -2.61 -12.16
CA ASP A 17 0.04 -3.93 -12.48
C ASP A 17 -1.03 -5.02 -12.40
N ARG A 18 -1.85 -5.00 -11.35
CA ARG A 18 -2.95 -5.96 -11.16
C ARG A 18 -3.94 -5.90 -12.33
N LYS A 19 -4.37 -4.70 -12.72
CA LYS A 19 -5.31 -4.51 -13.85
C LYS A 19 -4.71 -5.00 -15.17
N CYS A 20 -3.44 -4.66 -15.44
CA CYS A 20 -2.76 -5.11 -16.65
C CYS A 20 -2.66 -6.65 -16.70
N LEU A 21 -2.28 -7.29 -15.59
CA LEU A 21 -2.16 -8.75 -15.51
C LEU A 21 -3.51 -9.45 -15.63
N LEU A 22 -4.57 -8.92 -15.01
CA LEU A 22 -5.92 -9.44 -15.16
C LEU A 22 -6.43 -9.29 -16.60
N ALA A 23 -6.21 -8.14 -17.24
CA ALA A 23 -6.57 -7.94 -18.63
C ALA A 23 -5.80 -8.88 -19.57
N HIS A 24 -4.50 -9.09 -19.33
CA HIS A 24 -3.68 -10.03 -20.08
C HIS A 24 -4.19 -11.47 -19.94
N PHE A 25 -4.60 -11.88 -18.74
CA PHE A 25 -5.21 -13.19 -18.51
C PHE A 25 -6.51 -13.37 -19.29
N HIS A 26 -7.38 -12.35 -19.33
CA HIS A 26 -8.63 -12.41 -20.08
C HIS A 26 -8.46 -12.40 -21.60
N ALA A 27 -7.36 -11.82 -22.09
CA ALA A 27 -7.05 -11.80 -23.52
C ALA A 27 -6.49 -13.13 -24.05
N LEU A 28 -6.06 -14.04 -23.17
CA LEU A 28 -5.52 -15.34 -23.56
C LEU A 28 -6.65 -16.32 -23.93
N PRO A 29 -6.61 -16.96 -25.12
CA PRO A 29 -7.68 -17.84 -25.60
C PRO A 29 -7.77 -19.16 -24.85
N LEU A 30 -6.67 -19.64 -24.24
CA LEU A 30 -6.67 -20.74 -23.28
C LEU A 30 -6.33 -20.18 -21.89
N GLN A 31 -7.34 -20.11 -21.02
CA GLN A 31 -7.20 -19.66 -19.63
C GLN A 31 -6.60 -20.76 -18.74
N ASP A 32 -5.35 -21.16 -19.03
CA ASP A 32 -4.59 -22.01 -18.11
C ASP A 32 -4.05 -21.16 -16.96
N GLU A 33 -4.85 -21.04 -15.90
CA GLU A 33 -4.54 -20.25 -14.72
C GLU A 33 -3.24 -20.72 -14.05
N ALA A 34 -2.96 -22.02 -14.08
CA ALA A 34 -1.78 -22.62 -13.46
C ALA A 34 -0.49 -22.19 -14.17
N LYS A 35 -0.49 -22.21 -15.50
CA LYS A 35 0.64 -21.70 -16.29
C LYS A 35 0.78 -20.19 -16.15
N PHE A 36 -0.32 -19.45 -16.15
CA PHE A 36 -0.29 -17.99 -16.14
C PHE A 36 0.47 -17.40 -14.95
N TYR A 37 0.17 -17.83 -13.72
CA TYR A 37 0.87 -17.26 -12.55
C TYR A 37 2.32 -17.75 -12.44
N VAL A 38 2.67 -18.90 -13.02
CA VAL A 38 4.06 -19.38 -13.11
C VAL A 38 4.85 -18.49 -14.08
N ASP A 39 4.32 -18.28 -15.28
CA ASP A 39 4.95 -17.49 -16.34
C ASP A 39 5.12 -16.01 -15.92
N MET A 40 4.11 -15.45 -15.25
CA MET A 40 4.15 -14.06 -14.76
C MET A 40 4.92 -13.91 -13.42
N GLN A 41 5.47 -15.01 -12.88
CA GLN A 41 6.17 -15.06 -11.60
C GLN A 41 5.35 -14.47 -10.43
N ILE A 42 4.07 -14.85 -10.37
CA ILE A 42 3.11 -14.46 -9.34
C ILE A 42 2.88 -15.66 -8.43
N ALA A 43 2.98 -15.45 -7.12
CA ALA A 43 2.63 -16.50 -6.18
C ALA A 43 1.15 -16.89 -6.33
N ARG A 44 0.85 -18.19 -6.39
CA ARG A 44 -0.51 -18.73 -6.51
C ARG A 44 -1.51 -18.11 -5.52
N SER A 45 -1.10 -17.92 -4.27
CA SER A 45 -1.94 -17.30 -3.22
C SER A 45 -2.28 -15.85 -3.53
N THR A 46 -1.34 -15.10 -4.12
CA THR A 46 -1.54 -13.70 -4.53
C THR A 46 -2.50 -13.63 -5.70
N TRP A 47 -2.28 -14.47 -6.73
CA TRP A 47 -3.15 -14.52 -7.89
C TRP A 47 -4.59 -14.90 -7.54
N ARG A 48 -4.77 -15.95 -6.73
CA ARG A 48 -6.10 -16.35 -6.23
C ARG A 48 -6.78 -15.23 -5.44
N GLY A 49 -6.02 -14.52 -4.60
CA GLY A 49 -6.54 -13.37 -3.85
C GLY A 49 -7.02 -12.23 -4.76
N TRP A 50 -6.38 -12.03 -5.91
CA TRP A 50 -6.81 -11.03 -6.90
C TRP A 50 -8.05 -11.48 -7.65
N ARG A 51 -8.12 -12.76 -8.06
CA ARG A 51 -9.29 -13.34 -8.72
C ARG A 51 -10.54 -13.25 -7.86
N ASN A 52 -10.43 -13.53 -6.56
CA ASN A 52 -11.55 -13.38 -5.62
C ASN A 52 -12.02 -11.91 -5.47
N ASN A 53 -11.12 -10.94 -5.69
CA ASN A 53 -11.42 -9.51 -5.54
C ASN A 53 -11.39 -8.77 -6.88
N GLU A 54 -11.54 -9.48 -7.99
CA GLU A 54 -11.26 -8.97 -9.33
C GLU A 54 -12.15 -7.77 -9.65
N HIS A 55 -13.44 -7.89 -9.37
CA HIS A 55 -14.42 -6.81 -9.54
C HIS A 55 -14.04 -5.55 -8.75
N ALA A 56 -13.52 -5.69 -7.53
CA ALA A 56 -13.11 -4.56 -6.71
C ALA A 56 -11.83 -3.89 -7.26
N ILE A 57 -10.87 -4.70 -7.73
CA ILE A 57 -9.64 -4.21 -8.36
C ILE A 57 -9.96 -3.44 -9.63
N LEU A 58 -10.82 -3.98 -10.50
CA LEU A 58 -11.23 -3.34 -11.76
C LEU A 58 -12.03 -2.05 -11.52
N ARG A 59 -12.98 -2.06 -10.58
CA ARG A 59 -13.82 -0.91 -10.21
C ARG A 59 -13.04 0.24 -9.57
N SER A 60 -11.94 -0.05 -8.88
CA SER A 60 -11.11 0.98 -8.23
C SER A 60 -10.56 1.99 -9.25
N LYS A 61 -10.98 3.26 -9.15
CA LYS A 61 -10.47 4.39 -9.96
C LYS A 61 -9.01 4.77 -9.62
N ARG A 62 -8.49 4.35 -8.47
CA ARG A 62 -7.14 4.71 -8.01
C ARG A 62 -6.08 3.91 -8.79
N HIS A 63 -5.38 4.59 -9.72
CA HIS A 63 -4.45 3.98 -10.68
C HIS A 63 -3.01 3.77 -10.19
N GLY A 64 -2.71 3.96 -8.90
CA GLY A 64 -1.41 3.58 -8.35
C GLY A 64 -0.42 4.71 -8.17
N SER A 65 -0.85 5.82 -7.56
CA SER A 65 0.09 6.51 -6.68
C SER A 65 0.37 5.55 -5.52
N LYS A 66 1.65 5.15 -5.33
CA LYS A 66 2.12 4.66 -4.03
C LYS A 66 1.61 5.71 -3.07
N GLY A 67 0.64 5.38 -2.21
CA GLY A 67 0.01 6.40 -1.37
C GLY A 67 1.14 7.21 -0.76
N SER A 68 1.28 8.47 -1.22
CA SER A 68 2.24 9.35 -0.60
C SER A 68 1.78 9.38 0.84
N LEU A 69 2.68 9.02 1.76
CA LEU A 69 2.44 9.28 3.17
C LEU A 69 2.14 10.77 3.42
N GLY A 70 2.37 11.64 2.43
CA GLY A 70 2.15 13.07 2.48
C GLY A 70 0.72 13.57 2.27
N ASP A 71 -0.31 12.71 2.18
CA ASP A 71 -1.72 13.19 2.13
C ASP A 71 -2.57 12.70 3.31
N GLN A 72 -1.92 12.31 4.41
CA GLN A 72 -2.52 12.51 5.73
C GLN A 72 -2.19 13.94 6.15
N GLY A 73 -2.96 14.90 5.62
CA GLY A 73 -3.12 16.18 6.31
C GLY A 73 -3.39 15.86 7.79
N ARG A 74 -2.51 16.36 8.67
CA ARG A 74 -2.45 16.00 10.09
C ARG A 74 -3.87 16.00 10.67
N LYS A 75 -4.45 14.82 10.92
CA LYS A 75 -5.57 14.76 11.87
C LYS A 75 -4.96 15.16 13.20
N ILE A 76 -5.49 16.21 13.81
CA ILE A 76 -5.02 16.66 15.12
C ILE A 76 -5.33 15.52 16.10
N ILE A 77 -4.33 14.69 16.39
CA ILE A 77 -4.44 13.52 17.30
C ILE A 77 -4.62 13.99 18.74
N ILE A 78 -4.17 15.21 19.04
CA ILE A 78 -4.08 15.74 20.40
C ILE A 78 -4.98 16.97 20.50
N PRO A 79 -6.11 16.90 21.25
CA PRO A 79 -7.08 18.00 21.36
C PRO A 79 -6.50 19.31 21.91
N PHE A 80 -5.35 19.26 22.57
CA PHE A 80 -4.66 20.40 23.17
C PHE A 80 -3.35 20.80 22.44
N LYS A 81 -3.13 20.30 21.22
CA LYS A 81 -1.89 20.56 20.46
C LYS A 81 -1.54 22.04 20.41
N ASP A 82 -2.52 22.90 20.12
CA ASP A 82 -2.25 24.32 19.91
C ASP A 82 -2.02 25.06 21.24
N ALA A 83 -2.69 24.62 22.33
CA ALA A 83 -2.42 25.11 23.68
C ALA A 83 -1.02 24.70 24.18
N LEU A 84 -0.57 23.48 23.85
CA LEU A 84 0.78 23.03 24.18
C LEU A 84 1.85 23.79 23.40
N LEU A 85 1.61 24.09 22.12
CA LEU A 85 2.52 24.89 21.32
C LEU A 85 2.64 26.32 21.86
N ALA A 86 1.51 26.94 22.22
CA ALA A 86 1.52 28.28 22.83
C ALA A 86 2.32 28.31 24.15
N TYR A 87 2.15 27.31 25.02
CA TYR A 87 2.91 27.20 26.26
C TYR A 87 4.42 27.03 26.02
N ILE A 88 4.81 26.21 25.04
CA ILE A 88 6.23 26.01 24.70
C ILE A 88 6.84 27.28 24.11
N ASP A 89 6.12 27.99 23.24
CA ASP A 89 6.60 29.23 22.64
C ASP A 89 6.76 30.33 23.70
N GLU A 90 5.79 30.47 24.62
CA GLU A 90 5.86 31.40 25.76
C GLU A 90 7.10 31.14 26.64
N ARG A 91 7.35 29.86 26.98
CA ARG A 91 8.55 29.47 27.76
C ARG A 91 9.85 29.73 27.01
N ARG A 92 9.85 29.59 25.69
CA ARG A 92 11.04 29.81 24.85
C ARG A 92 11.45 31.27 24.78
N ASP A 93 10.47 32.17 24.84
CA ASP A 93 10.73 33.61 24.87
C ASP A 93 11.13 34.08 26.29
N GLU A 94 10.65 33.42 27.34
CA GLU A 94 11.08 33.65 28.73
C GLU A 94 12.56 33.25 28.98
N GLU A 95 13.06 32.18 28.36
CA GLU A 95 14.47 31.74 28.47
C GLU A 95 15.47 32.64 27.71
N LYS A 96 14.97 33.65 27.00
CA LYS A 96 15.81 34.56 26.20
C LYS A 96 16.31 35.78 26.97
N PHE A 97 15.99 35.86 28.28
CA PHE A 97 16.45 36.90 29.20
C PHE A 97 17.17 36.30 30.41
#